data_AF-A0A409Y7H5-F1
#
_entry.id   AF-A0A409Y7H5-F1
#
_cell.length_a   1.000
_cell.length_b   1.000
_cell.length_c   1.000
_cell.angle_alpha   90.00
_cell.angle_beta   90.00
_cell.angle_gamma   90.00
#
_symmetry.space_group_name_H-M   'P 1'
#
loop_
_entity.id
_entity.type
_entity.pdbx_description
1 polymer ?
#
loop_
_entity_poly.entity_id
_entity_poly.type
_entity_poly.pdbx_seq_one_letter_code
_entity_poly.pdbx_strand_id
1 'polypeptide(L)'
;MDDETAEIELLQQNLNKTRQISKRMTTILDSFETRIAKLEKSILPLYTASQILNRRRQNIDRTLEKIEDLTTSQQDLAADEKFIMKGPQNGQIGAYKDALERLNTNIAFNAVDLDVKATARLVETGAKKLTQMYTKVVAEGSSGAGSDYMVSSFPSSLLPTLTPVVAFLRTLPVPATHPSHPAAPVILKTLQEAQKGYADMRGNWSVKCLEGPGKRLITRADSNDPLETGREFKEWVELMIGTADDEYKLLIELSPLSSQAAIAAAFGTLMTPILKLFGTVLTQLTTLIKKTLQKYNFLALSAYDGLLTLQPLWDELLSRRAPETSGDKNEPREGLQSLRAICLRSFPEFLADVKLGGLAKGSDTSTKLADFATQTVSYLERIPTVQSAVESALLALGDGNWKMGEGVQVGKGAKDDEDGNIIEHFIHDIITTAISSLTTISRTARRPVFGSVFLLNNIHYLRENLLVNPRDAAVGDLISKPTSDALNSAYRTAKAGYFDANFSPLMQAITDSPQDKNKAAAKEKFTRFFDLLDEVVERHRMAKVLEDDDEGRALLGDEVVMLIVPSFQRFTQKQKDKEFSKNPQKYIKRTADDVEGQLKSLFR
;
A
#
# COMPACT_ATOMS: atom_id res chain seq x y z
N MET A 1 19.10 -7.98 155.96
CA MET A 1 18.89 -9.32 155.39
C MET A 1 17.43 -9.52 154.99
N ASP A 2 16.44 -9.03 155.75
CA ASP A 2 15.03 -9.28 155.40
C ASP A 2 14.49 -8.43 154.23
N ASP A 3 14.94 -7.17 154.06
CA ASP A 3 14.47 -6.30 152.96
C ASP A 3 14.95 -6.74 151.56
N GLU A 4 16.20 -7.20 151.42
CA GLU A 4 16.74 -7.69 150.14
C GLU A 4 16.01 -8.97 149.69
N THR A 5 15.52 -9.77 150.64
CA THR A 5 14.79 -11.02 150.35
C THR A 5 13.38 -10.73 149.81
N ALA A 6 12.70 -9.72 150.38
CA ALA A 6 11.39 -9.26 149.91
C ALA A 6 11.46 -8.59 148.52
N GLU A 7 12.53 -7.84 148.23
CA GLU A 7 12.75 -7.21 146.93
C GLU A 7 13.09 -8.25 145.84
N ILE A 8 13.86 -9.29 146.18
CA ILE A 8 14.09 -10.45 145.32
C ILE A 8 12.78 -11.22 145.06
N GLU A 9 11.93 -11.45 146.07
CA GLU A 9 10.62 -12.08 145.88
C GLU A 9 9.71 -11.25 144.97
N LEU A 10 9.68 -9.93 145.11
CA LEU A 10 8.90 -9.03 144.25
C LEU A 10 9.43 -9.02 142.81
N LEU A 11 10.75 -8.96 142.62
CA LEU A 11 11.39 -9.08 141.32
C LEU A 11 11.14 -10.44 140.68
N GLN A 12 11.13 -11.52 141.47
CA GLN A 12 10.81 -12.86 141.00
C GLN A 12 9.33 -12.99 140.62
N GLN A 13 8.43 -12.32 141.34
CA GLN A 13 7.01 -12.23 141.01
C GLN A 13 6.76 -11.40 139.74
N ASN A 14 7.47 -10.29 139.56
CA ASN A 14 7.46 -9.49 138.32
C ASN A 14 8.07 -10.26 137.15
N LEU A 15 9.16 -10.99 137.35
CA LEU A 15 9.77 -11.86 136.34
C LEU A 15 8.82 -13.00 135.95
N ASN A 16 8.09 -13.57 136.91
CA ASN A 16 7.04 -14.55 136.63
C ASN A 16 5.86 -13.96 135.86
N LYS A 17 5.41 -12.73 136.19
CA LYS A 17 4.40 -12.01 135.40
C LYS A 17 4.89 -11.73 133.97
N THR A 18 6.12 -11.27 133.80
CA THR A 18 6.72 -11.02 132.47
C THR A 18 6.87 -12.32 131.68
N ARG A 19 7.28 -13.44 132.32
CA ARG A 19 7.28 -14.77 131.68
C ARG A 19 5.87 -15.20 131.28
N GLN A 20 4.86 -14.94 132.11
CA GLN A 20 3.48 -15.28 131.80
C GLN A 20 2.92 -14.46 130.65
N ILE A 21 3.23 -13.16 130.58
CA ILE A 21 2.88 -12.29 129.46
C ILE A 21 3.61 -12.72 128.20
N SER A 22 4.91 -12.99 128.28
CA SER A 22 5.70 -13.48 127.14
C SER A 22 5.16 -14.80 126.62
N LYS A 23 4.77 -15.73 127.51
CA LYS A 23 4.12 -17.00 127.15
C LYS A 23 2.77 -16.76 126.47
N ARG A 24 1.95 -15.82 126.96
CA ARG A 24 0.69 -15.42 126.31
C ARG A 24 0.94 -14.81 124.93
N MET A 25 1.95 -13.95 124.77
CA MET A 25 2.35 -13.39 123.47
C MET A 25 2.78 -14.49 122.52
N THR A 26 3.60 -15.45 122.96
CA THR A 26 3.98 -16.61 122.14
C THR A 26 2.76 -17.43 121.73
N THR A 27 1.82 -17.70 122.64
CA THR A 27 0.58 -18.42 122.29
C THR A 27 -0.30 -17.66 121.30
N ILE A 28 -0.38 -16.33 121.41
CA ILE A 28 -1.13 -15.50 120.45
C ILE A 28 -0.43 -15.51 119.09
N LEU A 29 0.90 -15.41 119.05
CA LEU A 29 1.67 -15.49 117.82
C LEU A 29 1.53 -16.86 117.15
N ASP A 30 1.66 -17.96 117.89
CA ASP A 30 1.40 -19.31 117.38
C ASP A 30 -0.03 -19.42 116.81
N SER A 31 -1.01 -18.80 117.48
CA SER A 31 -2.40 -18.80 117.00
C SER A 31 -2.56 -18.01 115.69
N PHE A 32 -1.85 -16.89 115.53
CA PHE A 32 -1.85 -16.11 114.30
C PHE A 32 -1.12 -16.84 113.18
N GLU A 33 0.04 -17.43 113.45
CA GLU A 33 0.80 -18.21 112.48
C GLU A 33 -0.01 -19.42 111.99
N THR A 34 -0.68 -20.13 112.91
CA THR A 34 -1.58 -21.24 112.55
C THR A 34 -2.77 -20.75 111.72
N ARG A 35 -3.33 -19.58 112.02
CA ARG A 35 -4.44 -18.99 111.24
C ARG A 35 -3.97 -18.52 109.87
N ILE A 36 -2.79 -17.92 109.75
CA ILE A 36 -2.19 -17.50 108.48
C ILE A 36 -1.87 -18.73 107.63
N ALA A 37 -1.27 -19.77 108.19
CA ALA A 37 -0.98 -21.01 107.47
C ALA A 37 -2.27 -21.69 106.97
N LYS A 38 -3.35 -21.69 107.76
CA LYS A 38 -4.68 -22.17 107.32
C LYS A 38 -5.27 -21.28 106.24
N LEU A 39 -5.14 -19.96 106.36
CA LEU A 39 -5.61 -18.99 105.37
C LEU A 39 -4.87 -19.17 104.05
N GLU A 40 -3.55 -19.25 104.06
CA GLU A 40 -2.70 -19.49 102.90
C GLU A 40 -3.07 -20.82 102.21
N LYS A 41 -3.22 -21.89 102.99
CA LYS A 41 -3.67 -23.20 102.46
C LYS A 41 -5.06 -23.14 101.82
N SER A 42 -5.93 -22.25 102.29
CA SER A 42 -7.28 -22.05 101.73
C SER A 42 -7.33 -21.09 100.53
N ILE A 43 -6.51 -20.04 100.52
CA ILE A 43 -6.52 -18.97 99.51
C ILE A 43 -5.63 -19.30 98.32
N LEU A 44 -4.48 -19.95 98.52
CA LEU A 44 -3.53 -20.25 97.44
C LEU A 44 -4.16 -21.10 96.32
N PRO A 45 -4.96 -22.16 96.61
CA PRO A 45 -5.66 -22.90 95.57
C PRO A 45 -6.71 -22.05 94.84
N LEU A 46 -7.40 -21.15 95.55
CA LEU A 46 -8.40 -20.24 94.96
C LEU A 46 -7.74 -19.22 94.03
N TYR A 47 -6.61 -18.65 94.42
CA TYR A 47 -5.84 -17.72 93.60
C TYR A 47 -5.31 -18.41 92.33
N THR A 48 -4.75 -19.61 92.48
CA THR A 48 -4.25 -20.40 91.35
C THR A 48 -5.38 -20.80 90.40
N ALA A 49 -6.52 -21.26 90.94
CA ALA A 49 -7.70 -21.58 90.14
C ALA A 49 -8.25 -20.34 89.41
N SER A 50 -8.27 -19.18 90.08
CA SER A 50 -8.67 -17.90 89.47
C SER A 50 -7.73 -17.49 88.32
N GLN A 51 -6.42 -17.66 88.48
CA GLN A 51 -5.45 -17.37 87.41
C GLN A 51 -5.63 -18.29 86.20
N ILE A 52 -5.86 -19.59 86.42
CA ILE A 52 -6.15 -20.55 85.35
C ILE A 52 -7.47 -20.20 84.66
N LEU A 53 -8.50 -19.85 85.42
CA LEU A 53 -9.80 -19.44 84.89
C LEU A 53 -9.68 -18.16 84.05
N ASN A 54 -8.91 -17.17 84.51
CA ASN A 54 -8.69 -15.93 83.77
C ASN A 54 -7.91 -16.17 82.47
N ARG A 55 -6.89 -17.04 82.50
CA ARG A 55 -6.19 -17.46 81.28
C ARG A 55 -7.11 -18.20 80.32
N ARG A 56 -7.98 -19.08 80.83
CA ARG A 56 -8.97 -19.78 80.00
C ARG A 56 -9.98 -18.82 79.40
N ARG A 57 -10.48 -17.86 80.19
CA ARG A 57 -11.38 -16.80 79.71
C ARG A 57 -10.72 -15.98 78.60
N GLN A 58 -9.50 -15.48 78.80
CA GLN A 58 -8.76 -14.74 77.77
C GLN A 58 -8.54 -15.56 76.49
N ASN A 59 -8.26 -16.86 76.62
CA ASN A 59 -8.15 -17.74 75.46
C ASN A 59 -9.49 -17.90 74.75
N ILE A 60 -10.60 -18.10 75.48
CA ILE A 60 -11.95 -18.18 74.93
C ILE A 60 -12.32 -16.88 74.23
N ASP A 61 -12.10 -15.73 74.86
CA ASP A 61 -12.41 -14.41 74.28
C ASP A 61 -11.63 -14.19 72.97
N ARG A 62 -10.34 -14.52 72.94
CA ARG A 62 -9.52 -14.46 71.70
C ARG A 62 -9.96 -15.45 70.63
N THR A 63 -10.43 -16.63 71.03
CA THR A 63 -10.96 -17.62 70.07
C THR A 63 -12.30 -17.15 69.51
N LEU A 64 -13.17 -16.54 70.32
CA LEU A 64 -14.43 -15.97 69.87
C LEU A 64 -14.21 -14.82 68.90
N GLU A 65 -13.28 -13.90 69.20
CA GLU A 65 -12.88 -12.80 68.30
C GLU A 65 -12.43 -13.33 66.93
N LYS A 66 -11.55 -14.35 66.91
CA LYS A 66 -11.14 -14.99 65.65
C LYS A 66 -12.28 -15.69 64.91
N ILE A 67 -13.24 -16.28 65.61
CA ILE A 67 -14.41 -16.92 64.99
C ILE A 67 -15.32 -15.86 64.37
N GLU A 68 -15.49 -14.71 65.02
CA GLU A 68 -16.26 -13.58 64.51
C GLU A 68 -15.62 -12.97 63.25
N ASP A 69 -14.29 -12.79 63.26
CA ASP A 69 -13.51 -12.34 62.09
C ASP A 69 -13.66 -13.30 60.89
N LEU A 70 -13.59 -14.61 61.14
CA LEU A 70 -13.78 -15.64 60.10
C LEU A 70 -15.21 -15.65 59.55
N THR A 71 -16.21 -15.49 60.42
CA THR A 71 -17.63 -15.48 60.03
C THR A 71 -17.95 -14.27 59.15
N THR A 72 -17.43 -13.10 59.53
CA THR A 72 -17.57 -11.86 58.75
C THR A 72 -16.88 -12.00 57.39
N SER A 73 -15.65 -12.53 57.38
CA SER A 73 -14.90 -12.80 56.14
C SER A 73 -15.65 -13.75 55.19
N GLN A 74 -16.29 -14.80 55.72
CA GLN A 74 -17.10 -15.72 54.90
C GLN A 74 -18.38 -15.10 54.36
N GLN A 75 -19.05 -14.23 55.13
CA GLN A 75 -20.23 -13.50 54.65
C GLN A 75 -19.87 -12.52 53.53
N ASP A 76 -18.75 -11.80 53.68
CA ASP A 76 -18.24 -10.88 52.66
C ASP A 76 -17.83 -11.63 51.39
N LEU A 77 -17.16 -12.80 51.53
CA LEU A 77 -16.83 -13.67 50.39
C LEU A 77 -18.08 -14.18 49.67
N ALA A 78 -19.14 -14.57 50.39
CA ALA A 78 -20.39 -15.02 49.78
C ALA A 78 -21.15 -13.88 49.07
N ALA A 79 -21.03 -12.65 49.58
CA ALA A 79 -21.57 -11.46 48.91
C ALA A 79 -20.79 -11.15 47.63
N ASP A 80 -19.45 -11.18 47.71
CA ASP A 80 -18.56 -10.99 46.55
C ASP A 80 -18.76 -12.10 45.51
N GLU A 81 -18.93 -13.37 45.91
CA GLU A 81 -19.23 -14.47 45.00
C GLU A 81 -20.50 -14.22 44.20
N LYS A 82 -21.61 -13.86 44.86
CA LYS A 82 -22.86 -13.54 44.17
C LYS A 82 -22.70 -12.36 43.21
N PHE A 83 -21.88 -11.38 43.57
CA PHE A 83 -21.61 -10.22 42.75
C PHE A 83 -20.77 -10.57 41.51
N ILE A 84 -19.70 -11.35 41.67
CA ILE A 84 -18.90 -11.86 40.55
C ILE A 84 -19.72 -12.77 39.62
N MET A 85 -20.60 -13.61 40.17
CA MET A 85 -21.47 -14.47 39.37
C MET A 85 -22.46 -13.68 38.51
N LYS A 86 -22.92 -12.50 38.94
CA LYS A 86 -23.76 -11.60 38.13
C LYS A 86 -22.99 -10.96 36.96
N GLY A 87 -21.68 -10.77 37.11
CA GLY A 87 -20.83 -10.13 36.12
C GLY A 87 -20.89 -8.60 36.15
N PRO A 88 -19.96 -7.93 35.44
CA PRO A 88 -19.86 -6.47 35.47
C PRO A 88 -21.04 -5.80 34.75
N GLN A 89 -21.58 -4.74 35.36
CA GLN A 89 -22.66 -3.92 34.79
C GLN A 89 -22.13 -2.54 34.37
N ASN A 90 -22.74 -1.94 33.34
CA ASN A 90 -22.38 -0.59 32.89
C ASN A 90 -22.56 0.41 34.03
N GLY A 91 -21.51 1.18 34.34
CA GLY A 91 -21.50 2.15 35.45
C GLY A 91 -21.12 1.59 36.82
N GLN A 92 -20.99 0.27 36.99
CA GLN A 92 -20.58 -0.39 38.26
C GLN A 92 -19.21 -1.09 38.17
N ILE A 93 -18.40 -0.74 37.17
CA ILE A 93 -17.08 -1.37 36.93
C ILE A 93 -16.15 -1.17 38.13
N GLY A 94 -16.20 0.00 38.78
CA GLY A 94 -15.40 0.29 39.99
C GLY A 94 -15.71 -0.68 41.14
N ALA A 95 -16.99 -0.85 41.48
CA ALA A 95 -17.40 -1.79 42.53
C ALA A 95 -17.01 -3.24 42.19
N TYR A 96 -17.12 -3.62 40.91
CA TYR A 96 -16.71 -4.95 40.43
C TYR A 96 -15.20 -5.15 40.48
N LYS A 97 -14.43 -4.10 40.24
CA LYS A 97 -12.98 -4.07 40.44
C LYS A 97 -12.62 -4.24 41.91
N ASP A 98 -13.24 -3.48 42.81
CA ASP A 98 -12.98 -3.56 44.25
C ASP A 98 -13.28 -4.96 44.79
N ALA A 99 -14.36 -5.61 44.33
CA ALA A 99 -14.69 -6.99 44.69
C ALA A 99 -13.63 -8.00 44.22
N LEU A 100 -13.14 -7.88 42.99
CA LEU A 100 -12.06 -8.74 42.49
C LEU A 100 -10.72 -8.49 43.20
N GLU A 101 -10.42 -7.24 43.55
CA GLU A 101 -9.24 -6.89 44.34
C GLU A 101 -9.32 -7.47 45.75
N ARG A 102 -10.48 -7.41 46.41
CA ARG A 102 -10.70 -8.10 47.69
C ARG A 102 -10.45 -9.60 47.59
N LEU A 103 -10.97 -10.27 46.56
CA LEU A 103 -10.71 -11.71 46.34
C LEU A 103 -9.21 -11.99 46.11
N ASN A 104 -8.51 -11.14 45.36
CA ASN A 104 -7.06 -11.27 45.16
C ASN A 104 -6.27 -11.05 46.47
N THR A 105 -6.69 -10.09 47.31
CA THR A 105 -6.07 -9.89 48.63
C THR A 105 -6.32 -11.07 49.55
N ASN A 106 -7.52 -11.67 49.52
CA ASN A 106 -7.84 -12.85 50.29
C ASN A 106 -6.91 -14.02 49.91
N ILE A 107 -6.66 -14.24 48.61
CA ILE A 107 -5.69 -15.25 48.13
C ILE A 107 -4.26 -14.94 48.64
N ALA A 108 -3.86 -13.67 48.67
CA ALA A 108 -2.52 -13.27 49.10
C ALA A 108 -2.30 -13.43 50.62
N PHE A 109 -3.29 -13.11 51.45
CA PHE A 109 -3.17 -13.11 52.91
C PHE A 109 -3.61 -14.42 53.59
N ASN A 110 -4.54 -15.19 53.01
CA ASN A 110 -5.12 -16.39 53.62
C ASN A 110 -4.63 -17.71 52.97
N ALA A 111 -3.38 -17.75 52.52
CA ALA A 111 -2.79 -18.85 51.72
C ALA A 111 -2.76 -20.25 52.39
N VAL A 112 -3.22 -20.40 53.64
CA VAL A 112 -3.17 -21.66 54.42
C VAL A 112 -4.50 -22.44 54.35
N ASP A 113 -5.59 -21.83 53.84
CA ASP A 113 -6.92 -22.45 53.85
C ASP A 113 -7.28 -23.27 52.60
N LEU A 114 -8.15 -24.27 52.79
CA LEU A 114 -8.76 -25.10 51.73
C LEU A 114 -9.55 -24.28 50.68
N ASP A 115 -9.87 -23.02 50.99
CA ASP A 115 -10.73 -22.12 50.20
C ASP A 115 -9.96 -21.30 49.14
N VAL A 116 -8.62 -21.32 49.15
CA VAL A 116 -7.80 -20.56 48.19
C VAL A 116 -8.06 -20.99 46.74
N LYS A 117 -8.29 -22.29 46.50
CA LYS A 117 -8.61 -22.82 45.17
C LYS A 117 -10.01 -22.42 44.70
N ALA A 118 -10.98 -22.35 45.59
CA ALA A 118 -12.35 -21.92 45.24
C ALA A 118 -12.37 -20.42 44.96
N THR A 119 -11.72 -19.62 45.80
CA THR A 119 -11.51 -18.18 45.60
C THR A 119 -10.77 -17.89 44.29
N ALA A 120 -9.74 -18.68 43.95
CA ALA A 120 -9.04 -18.58 42.67
C ALA A 120 -9.96 -18.84 41.47
N ARG A 121 -10.81 -19.87 41.52
CA ARG A 121 -11.81 -20.16 40.47
C ARG A 121 -12.84 -19.03 40.33
N LEU A 122 -13.18 -18.38 41.43
CA LEU A 122 -14.06 -17.22 41.42
C LEU A 122 -13.39 -16.02 40.71
N VAL A 123 -12.12 -15.76 41.00
CA VAL A 123 -11.31 -14.75 40.29
C VAL A 123 -11.21 -15.08 38.79
N GLU A 124 -10.98 -16.34 38.42
CA GLU A 124 -10.99 -16.78 37.01
C GLU A 124 -12.34 -16.49 36.34
N THR A 125 -13.44 -16.80 37.04
CA THR A 125 -14.80 -16.55 36.54
C THR A 125 -15.04 -15.05 36.36
N GLY A 126 -14.58 -14.24 37.31
CA GLY A 126 -14.71 -12.80 37.24
C GLY A 126 -13.93 -12.18 36.08
N ALA A 127 -12.70 -12.64 35.86
CA ALA A 127 -11.86 -12.25 34.72
C ALA A 127 -12.50 -12.67 33.38
N LYS A 128 -13.07 -13.87 33.29
CA LYS A 128 -13.80 -14.34 32.09
C LYS A 128 -15.03 -13.47 31.80
N LYS A 129 -15.82 -13.12 32.80
CA LYS A 129 -16.99 -12.24 32.63
C LYS A 129 -16.61 -10.81 32.22
N LEU A 130 -15.52 -10.27 32.77
CA LEU A 130 -14.98 -8.98 32.35
C LEU A 130 -14.50 -9.02 30.89
N THR A 131 -13.82 -10.10 30.52
CA THR A 131 -13.39 -10.35 29.15
C THR A 131 -14.56 -10.49 28.19
N GLN A 132 -15.65 -11.15 28.61
CA GLN A 132 -16.89 -11.23 27.82
C GLN A 132 -17.51 -9.85 27.58
N MET A 133 -17.53 -8.97 28.60
CA MET A 133 -17.99 -7.60 28.44
C MET A 133 -17.13 -6.82 27.45
N TYR A 134 -15.80 -6.92 27.56
CA TYR A 134 -14.85 -6.36 26.59
C TYR A 134 -15.16 -6.83 25.16
N THR A 135 -15.20 -8.14 24.93
CA THR A 135 -15.47 -8.72 23.60
C THR A 135 -16.83 -8.30 23.06
N LYS A 136 -17.85 -8.17 23.92
CA LYS A 136 -19.18 -7.72 23.53
C LYS A 136 -19.17 -6.27 23.01
N VAL A 137 -18.53 -5.36 23.74
CA VAL A 137 -18.42 -3.94 23.35
C VAL A 137 -17.59 -3.79 22.06
N VAL A 138 -16.53 -4.59 21.93
CA VAL A 138 -15.72 -4.64 20.71
C VAL A 138 -16.52 -5.16 19.51
N ALA A 139 -17.33 -6.20 19.69
CA ALA A 139 -18.21 -6.74 18.66
C ALA A 139 -19.25 -5.70 18.22
N GLU A 140 -19.84 -4.96 19.16
CA GLU A 140 -20.75 -3.83 18.89
C GLU A 140 -20.04 -2.76 18.05
N GLY A 141 -18.84 -2.36 18.46
CA GLY A 141 -18.00 -1.40 17.72
C GLY A 141 -17.48 -1.88 16.36
N SER A 142 -17.61 -3.17 16.06
CA SER A 142 -17.15 -3.81 14.81
C SER A 142 -18.32 -4.29 13.92
N SER A 143 -19.56 -3.93 14.28
CA SER A 143 -20.78 -4.39 13.61
C SER A 143 -21.32 -3.43 12.53
N GLY A 144 -20.91 -2.16 12.54
CA GLY A 144 -21.38 -1.12 11.60
C GLY A 144 -20.77 -1.23 10.19
N ALA A 145 -21.46 -0.68 9.19
CA ALA A 145 -20.91 -0.48 7.85
C ALA A 145 -20.04 0.79 7.85
N GLY A 146 -18.79 0.68 7.41
CA GLY A 146 -17.95 1.87 7.17
C GLY A 146 -18.62 2.78 6.15
N SER A 147 -18.67 4.08 6.42
CA SER A 147 -19.04 5.09 5.42
C SER A 147 -17.92 5.18 4.38
N ASP A 148 -18.25 5.43 3.11
CA ASP A 148 -17.30 5.64 2.00
C ASP A 148 -16.25 6.74 2.28
N TYR A 149 -16.43 7.57 3.32
CA TYR A 149 -15.55 8.69 3.69
C TYR A 149 -15.01 8.66 5.13
N MET A 150 -15.38 7.68 5.96
CA MET A 150 -14.85 7.58 7.32
C MET A 150 -13.74 6.54 7.40
N VAL A 151 -12.53 7.07 7.55
CA VAL A 151 -11.35 6.36 8.03
C VAL A 151 -11.72 5.65 9.34
N SER A 152 -11.35 4.38 9.39
CA SER A 152 -11.28 3.52 10.56
C SER A 152 -11.32 4.24 11.91
N SER A 153 -12.52 4.38 12.50
CA SER A 153 -12.63 4.85 13.87
C SER A 153 -13.53 3.91 14.64
N PHE A 154 -13.01 3.41 15.77
CA PHE A 154 -13.85 2.76 16.76
C PHE A 154 -14.90 3.77 17.23
N PRO A 155 -16.20 3.41 17.33
CA PRO A 155 -17.23 4.38 17.69
C PRO A 155 -16.92 5.10 19.01
N SER A 156 -16.80 6.43 18.95
CA SER A 156 -16.42 7.25 20.10
C SER A 156 -17.41 7.13 21.27
N SER A 157 -18.67 6.78 20.99
CA SER A 157 -19.71 6.50 21.99
C SER A 157 -19.40 5.29 22.87
N LEU A 158 -18.61 4.33 22.38
CA LEU A 158 -18.28 3.08 23.09
C LEU A 158 -17.00 3.20 23.92
N LEU A 159 -16.12 4.17 23.61
CA LEU A 159 -14.85 4.40 24.33
C LEU A 159 -15.05 4.65 25.84
N PRO A 160 -16.02 5.48 26.30
CA PRO A 160 -16.24 5.69 27.74
C PRO A 160 -16.57 4.41 28.52
N THR A 161 -17.10 3.37 27.84
CA THR A 161 -17.37 2.06 28.44
C THR A 161 -16.17 1.13 28.29
N LEU A 162 -15.51 1.13 27.14
CA LEU A 162 -14.43 0.21 26.83
C LEU A 162 -13.12 0.56 27.54
N THR A 163 -12.73 1.83 27.57
CA THR A 163 -11.45 2.28 28.15
C THR A 163 -11.30 1.90 29.63
N PRO A 164 -12.31 2.09 30.51
CA PRO A 164 -12.23 1.63 31.90
C PRO A 164 -12.13 0.10 32.03
N VAL A 165 -12.81 -0.65 31.15
CA VAL A 165 -12.73 -2.13 31.14
C VAL A 165 -11.33 -2.59 30.75
N VAL A 166 -10.72 -1.98 29.72
CA VAL A 166 -9.34 -2.28 29.30
C VAL A 166 -8.34 -1.93 30.39
N ALA A 167 -8.48 -0.75 31.00
CA ALA A 167 -7.65 -0.35 32.13
C ALA A 167 -7.74 -1.35 33.28
N PHE A 168 -8.93 -1.88 33.56
CA PHE A 168 -9.11 -2.91 34.58
C PHE A 168 -8.56 -4.29 34.17
N LEU A 169 -8.75 -4.72 32.92
CA LEU A 169 -8.15 -5.98 32.43
C LEU A 169 -6.62 -5.97 32.56
N ARG A 170 -5.98 -4.81 32.35
CA ARG A 170 -4.53 -4.63 32.51
C ARG A 170 -4.03 -4.75 33.95
N THR A 171 -4.90 -4.61 34.96
CA THR A 171 -4.51 -4.77 36.38
C THR A 171 -4.70 -6.20 36.89
N LEU A 172 -5.27 -7.11 36.09
CA LEU A 172 -5.50 -8.50 36.52
C LEU A 172 -4.18 -9.26 36.73
N PRO A 173 -4.13 -10.20 37.69
CA PRO A 173 -2.92 -10.95 37.98
C PRO A 173 -2.58 -11.90 36.82
N VAL A 174 -1.42 -11.67 36.21
CA VAL A 174 -0.82 -12.54 35.18
C VAL A 174 0.50 -13.14 35.69
N PRO A 175 0.97 -14.29 35.16
CA PRO A 175 2.14 -14.99 35.69
C PRO A 175 3.41 -14.13 35.78
N ALA A 176 3.58 -13.15 34.89
CA ALA A 176 4.70 -12.21 34.91
C ALA A 176 4.68 -11.25 36.12
N THR A 177 3.50 -10.95 36.66
CA THR A 177 3.30 -10.03 37.81
C THR A 177 3.07 -10.78 39.11
N HIS A 178 2.38 -11.93 39.04
CA HIS A 178 1.99 -12.75 40.18
C HIS A 178 2.28 -14.24 39.91
N PRO A 179 3.55 -14.69 39.95
CA PRO A 179 3.94 -16.06 39.58
C PRO A 179 3.31 -17.15 40.45
N SER A 180 3.03 -16.84 41.72
CA SER A 180 2.45 -17.77 42.70
C SER A 180 0.91 -17.76 42.71
N HIS A 181 0.27 -16.90 41.91
CA HIS A 181 -1.19 -16.77 41.94
C HIS A 181 -1.86 -17.90 41.14
N PRO A 182 -2.72 -18.74 41.77
CA PRO A 182 -3.28 -19.94 41.13
C PRO A 182 -4.12 -19.66 39.88
N ALA A 183 -4.85 -18.53 39.84
CA ALA A 183 -5.67 -18.15 38.67
C ALA A 183 -4.88 -17.51 37.51
N ALA A 184 -3.63 -17.08 37.75
CA ALA A 184 -2.91 -16.22 36.80
C ALA A 184 -2.69 -16.85 35.42
N PRO A 185 -2.35 -18.15 35.28
CA PRO A 185 -2.20 -18.78 33.97
C PRO A 185 -3.50 -18.79 33.15
N VAL A 186 -4.64 -19.04 33.80
CA VAL A 186 -5.96 -19.07 33.14
C VAL A 186 -6.39 -17.67 32.72
N ILE A 187 -6.13 -16.66 33.57
CA ILE A 187 -6.38 -15.25 33.25
C ILE A 187 -5.56 -14.84 32.03
N LEU A 188 -4.25 -15.11 32.01
CA LEU A 188 -3.40 -14.79 30.86
C LEU A 188 -3.94 -15.39 29.56
N LYS A 189 -4.29 -16.68 29.57
CA LYS A 189 -4.87 -17.35 28.40
C LYS A 189 -6.17 -16.68 27.94
N THR A 190 -7.04 -16.33 28.89
CA THR A 190 -8.32 -15.66 28.62
C THR A 190 -8.09 -14.27 27.98
N LEU A 191 -7.11 -13.50 28.46
CA LEU A 191 -6.74 -12.21 27.88
C LEU A 191 -6.14 -12.34 26.48
N GLN A 192 -5.31 -13.36 26.24
CA GLN A 192 -4.75 -13.65 24.92
C GLN A 192 -5.85 -13.99 23.91
N GLU A 193 -6.82 -14.84 24.28
CA GLU A 193 -7.97 -15.18 23.45
C GLU A 193 -8.83 -13.96 23.12
N ALA A 194 -9.05 -13.08 24.11
CA ALA A 194 -9.83 -11.84 23.93
C ALA A 194 -9.15 -10.84 22.99
N GLN A 195 -7.84 -10.66 23.16
CA GLN A 195 -7.06 -9.77 22.32
C GLN A 195 -6.97 -10.29 20.87
N LYS A 196 -6.83 -11.61 20.70
CA LYS A 196 -6.94 -12.24 19.39
C LYS A 196 -8.33 -12.03 18.78
N GLY A 197 -9.39 -12.23 19.56
CA GLY A 197 -10.76 -11.98 19.13
C GLY A 197 -11.00 -10.53 18.72
N TYR A 198 -10.44 -9.56 19.43
CA TYR A 198 -10.44 -8.15 19.03
C TYR A 198 -9.79 -7.96 17.65
N ALA A 199 -8.59 -8.50 17.47
CA ALA A 199 -7.87 -8.41 16.20
C ALA A 199 -8.65 -9.03 15.03
N ASP A 200 -9.24 -10.21 15.25
CA ASP A 200 -10.09 -10.89 14.25
C ASP A 200 -11.33 -10.03 13.89
N MET A 201 -12.04 -9.49 14.88
CA MET A 201 -13.23 -8.66 14.65
C MET A 201 -12.91 -7.37 13.91
N ARG A 202 -11.84 -6.66 14.34
CA ARG A 202 -11.40 -5.41 13.70
C ARG A 202 -10.84 -5.64 12.30
N GLY A 203 -10.01 -6.66 12.09
CA GLY A 203 -9.48 -6.99 10.75
C GLY A 203 -10.58 -7.30 9.75
N ASN A 204 -11.62 -8.04 10.16
CA ASN A 204 -12.80 -8.28 9.32
C ASN A 204 -13.63 -7.01 9.07
N TRP A 205 -13.70 -6.11 10.05
CA TRP A 205 -14.37 -4.82 9.88
C TRP A 205 -13.61 -3.91 8.90
N SER A 206 -12.28 -3.85 8.98
CA SER A 206 -11.44 -3.13 8.01
C SER A 206 -11.64 -3.65 6.59
N VAL A 207 -11.75 -4.98 6.41
CA VAL A 207 -12.09 -5.58 5.11
C VAL A 207 -13.43 -5.07 4.58
N LYS A 208 -14.48 -4.99 5.41
CA LYS A 208 -15.79 -4.46 4.96
C LYS A 208 -15.70 -3.01 4.48
N CYS A 209 -14.84 -2.20 5.09
CA CYS A 209 -14.62 -0.82 4.68
C CYS A 209 -13.86 -0.72 3.34
N LEU A 210 -12.89 -1.61 3.12
CA LEU A 210 -12.01 -1.61 1.95
C LEU A 210 -12.59 -2.35 0.73
N GLU A 211 -13.51 -3.29 0.95
CA GLU A 211 -14.07 -4.16 -0.10
C GLU A 211 -14.92 -3.38 -1.12
N GLY A 212 -15.69 -2.39 -0.67
CA GLY A 212 -16.51 -1.54 -1.55
C GLY A 212 -15.65 -0.78 -2.58
N PRO A 213 -14.70 0.06 -2.14
CA PRO A 213 -13.73 0.71 -3.02
C PRO A 213 -12.99 -0.28 -3.95
N GLY A 214 -12.51 -1.41 -3.43
CA GLY A 214 -11.79 -2.41 -4.22
C GLY A 214 -12.63 -3.04 -5.35
N LYS A 215 -13.92 -3.34 -5.10
CA LYS A 215 -14.84 -3.85 -6.13
C LYS A 215 -15.19 -2.80 -7.18
N ARG A 216 -15.36 -1.54 -6.76
CA ARG A 216 -15.65 -0.42 -7.68
C ARG A 216 -14.52 -0.22 -8.68
N LEU A 217 -13.27 -0.30 -8.20
CA LEU A 217 -12.08 -0.21 -9.05
C LEU A 217 -12.09 -1.24 -10.18
N ILE A 218 -12.31 -2.52 -9.85
CA ILE A 218 -12.31 -3.60 -10.85
C ILE A 218 -13.46 -3.44 -11.85
N THR A 219 -14.63 -2.99 -11.39
CA THR A 219 -15.81 -2.79 -12.25
C THR A 219 -15.61 -1.62 -13.22
N ARG A 220 -14.93 -0.56 -12.79
CA ARG A 220 -14.67 0.65 -13.59
C ARG A 220 -13.47 0.53 -14.53
N ALA A 221 -12.58 -0.44 -14.28
CA ALA A 221 -11.36 -0.64 -15.07
C ALA A 221 -11.59 -0.80 -16.58
N ASP A 222 -12.76 -1.29 -17.01
CA ASP A 222 -13.09 -1.45 -18.43
C ASP A 222 -13.60 -0.16 -19.09
N SER A 223 -14.16 0.77 -18.29
CA SER A 223 -14.85 1.98 -18.76
C SER A 223 -14.02 3.26 -18.61
N ASN A 224 -13.15 3.33 -17.59
CA ASN A 224 -12.30 4.48 -17.30
C ASN A 224 -10.97 4.42 -18.05
N ASP A 225 -10.23 5.53 -18.09
CA ASP A 225 -8.88 5.54 -18.67
C ASP A 225 -7.94 4.63 -17.86
N PRO A 226 -7.06 3.84 -18.52
CA PRO A 226 -6.11 2.97 -17.84
C PRO A 226 -5.22 3.67 -16.80
N LEU A 227 -4.80 4.92 -17.02
CA LEU A 227 -3.94 5.66 -16.07
C LEU A 227 -4.73 6.14 -14.85
N GLU A 228 -5.98 6.54 -15.03
CA GLU A 228 -6.86 6.90 -13.91
C GLU A 228 -7.15 5.68 -13.03
N THR A 229 -7.47 4.54 -13.64
CA THR A 229 -7.72 3.30 -12.91
C THR A 229 -6.48 2.83 -12.12
N GLY A 230 -5.27 3.04 -12.67
CA GLY A 230 -4.03 2.74 -11.96
C GLY A 230 -3.79 3.67 -10.76
N ARG A 231 -4.16 4.96 -10.87
CA ARG A 231 -4.14 5.91 -9.75
C ARG A 231 -5.17 5.57 -8.69
N GLU A 232 -6.40 5.22 -9.07
CA GLU A 232 -7.43 4.72 -8.13
C GLU A 232 -6.92 3.47 -7.37
N PHE A 233 -6.11 2.61 -8.01
CA PHE A 233 -5.51 1.45 -7.35
C PHE A 233 -4.50 1.88 -6.29
N LYS A 234 -3.64 2.85 -6.59
CA LYS A 234 -2.71 3.43 -5.62
C LYS A 234 -3.47 4.02 -4.43
N GLU A 235 -4.47 4.86 -4.67
CA GLU A 235 -5.30 5.49 -3.63
C GLU A 235 -5.99 4.45 -2.74
N TRP A 236 -6.46 3.35 -3.34
CA TRP A 236 -7.03 2.25 -2.59
C TRP A 236 -6.02 1.54 -1.67
N VAL A 237 -4.78 1.34 -2.14
CA VAL A 237 -3.70 0.78 -1.31
C VAL A 237 -3.28 1.76 -0.21
N GLU A 238 -3.25 3.07 -0.49
CA GLU A 238 -3.03 4.11 0.53
C GLU A 238 -4.11 4.08 1.61
N LEU A 239 -5.38 3.96 1.22
CA LEU A 239 -6.50 3.80 2.14
C LEU A 239 -6.35 2.54 3.00
N MET A 240 -5.89 1.43 2.41
CA MET A 240 -5.60 0.19 3.14
C MET A 240 -4.49 0.40 4.18
N ILE A 241 -3.38 1.04 3.81
CA ILE A 241 -2.25 1.31 4.71
C ILE A 241 -2.70 2.25 5.85
N GLY A 242 -3.40 3.34 5.53
CA GLY A 242 -3.94 4.27 6.52
C GLY A 242 -4.91 3.61 7.49
N THR A 243 -5.83 2.78 6.97
CA THR A 243 -6.75 1.98 7.79
C THR A 243 -6.00 1.07 8.76
N ALA A 244 -4.95 0.39 8.29
CA ALA A 244 -4.15 -0.50 9.13
C ALA A 244 -3.33 0.26 10.19
N ASP A 245 -2.80 1.44 9.86
CA ASP A 245 -2.07 2.29 10.81
C ASP A 245 -2.98 2.79 11.94
N ASP A 246 -4.20 3.22 11.61
CA ASP A 246 -5.17 3.66 12.62
C ASP A 246 -5.68 2.50 13.48
N GLU A 247 -5.90 1.32 12.90
CA GLU A 247 -6.21 0.12 13.68
C GLU A 247 -5.07 -0.30 14.60
N TYR A 248 -3.80 -0.09 14.20
CA TYR A 248 -2.65 -0.34 15.07
C TYR A 248 -2.64 0.61 16.28
N LYS A 249 -2.94 1.90 16.09
CA LYS A 249 -3.09 2.86 17.20
C LYS A 249 -4.21 2.44 18.14
N LEU A 250 -5.37 2.07 17.60
CA LEU A 250 -6.51 1.57 18.38
C LEU A 250 -6.16 0.28 19.14
N LEU A 251 -5.40 -0.64 18.52
CA LEU A 251 -4.94 -1.86 19.16
C LEU A 251 -4.03 -1.57 20.36
N ILE A 252 -3.13 -0.59 20.27
CA ILE A 252 -2.30 -0.18 21.42
C ILE A 252 -3.18 0.36 22.55
N GLU A 253 -4.17 1.19 22.22
CA GLU A 253 -5.03 1.83 23.22
C GLU A 253 -5.96 0.82 23.90
N LEU A 254 -6.60 -0.05 23.12
CA LEU A 254 -7.73 -0.90 23.54
C LEU A 254 -7.33 -2.35 23.86
N SER A 255 -6.07 -2.76 23.67
CA SER A 255 -5.64 -4.14 23.97
C SER A 255 -5.55 -4.43 25.48
N PRO A 256 -6.04 -5.59 25.93
CA PRO A 256 -5.86 -6.04 27.32
C PRO A 256 -4.40 -6.32 27.69
N LEU A 257 -3.57 -6.81 26.76
CA LEU A 257 -2.14 -7.06 26.96
C LEU A 257 -1.30 -6.02 26.22
N SER A 258 -0.52 -5.24 26.98
CA SER A 258 0.29 -4.13 26.47
C SER A 258 1.73 -4.50 26.11
N SER A 259 2.13 -5.77 26.22
CA SER A 259 3.48 -6.18 25.84
C SER A 259 3.67 -6.10 24.32
N GLN A 260 4.85 -5.66 23.90
CA GLN A 260 5.16 -5.49 22.47
C GLN A 260 4.91 -6.78 21.67
N ALA A 261 5.26 -7.94 22.23
CA ALA A 261 5.04 -9.24 21.59
C ALA A 261 3.54 -9.57 21.42
N ALA A 262 2.71 -9.28 22.44
CA ALA A 262 1.26 -9.54 22.36
C ALA A 262 0.57 -8.60 21.35
N ILE A 263 0.99 -7.33 21.31
CA ILE A 263 0.51 -6.36 20.32
C ILE A 263 0.90 -6.80 18.91
N ALA A 264 2.16 -7.20 18.70
CA ALA A 264 2.65 -7.65 17.40
C ALA A 264 1.91 -8.92 16.89
N ALA A 265 1.61 -9.88 17.77
CA ALA A 265 0.85 -11.08 17.42
C ALA A 265 -0.62 -10.77 17.08
N ALA A 266 -1.25 -9.87 17.86
CA ALA A 266 -2.60 -9.41 17.59
C ALA A 266 -2.68 -8.62 16.29
N PHE A 267 -1.71 -7.74 16.02
CA PHE A 267 -1.64 -7.00 14.77
C PHE A 267 -1.45 -7.92 13.55
N GLY A 268 -0.63 -8.97 13.67
CA GLY A 268 -0.51 -9.99 12.62
C GLY A 268 -1.83 -10.71 12.33
N THR A 269 -2.61 -11.00 13.36
CA THR A 269 -3.97 -11.57 13.21
C THR A 269 -4.90 -10.59 12.49
N LEU A 270 -4.88 -9.31 12.88
CA LEU A 270 -5.69 -8.24 12.27
C LEU A 270 -5.37 -8.05 10.78
N MET A 271 -4.08 -8.10 10.42
CA MET A 271 -3.62 -7.88 9.04
C MET A 271 -3.95 -9.04 8.09
N THR A 272 -4.09 -10.26 8.60
CA THR A 272 -4.34 -11.46 7.78
C THR A 272 -5.53 -11.30 6.81
N PRO A 273 -6.75 -10.91 7.25
CA PRO A 273 -7.87 -10.70 6.34
C PRO A 273 -7.68 -9.51 5.38
N ILE A 274 -6.98 -8.45 5.81
CA ILE A 274 -6.70 -7.26 4.99
C ILE A 274 -5.77 -7.62 3.82
N LEU A 275 -4.67 -8.34 4.10
CA LEU A 275 -3.71 -8.78 3.08
C LEU A 275 -4.33 -9.79 2.12
N LYS A 276 -5.26 -10.63 2.60
CA LYS A 276 -6.05 -11.53 1.75
C LYS A 276 -6.94 -10.75 0.78
N LEU A 277 -7.57 -9.65 1.22
CA LEU A 277 -8.35 -8.77 0.34
C LEU A 277 -7.43 -8.12 -0.71
N PHE A 278 -6.26 -7.62 -0.31
CA PHE A 278 -5.22 -7.12 -1.21
C PHE A 278 -4.87 -8.13 -2.32
N GLY A 279 -4.50 -9.35 -1.93
CA GLY A 279 -4.18 -10.40 -2.89
C GLY A 279 -5.34 -10.71 -3.83
N THR A 280 -6.58 -10.67 -3.35
CA THR A 280 -7.78 -10.92 -4.16
C THR A 280 -8.00 -9.82 -5.21
N VAL A 281 -7.98 -8.54 -4.80
CA VAL A 281 -8.16 -7.39 -5.71
C VAL A 281 -7.04 -7.34 -6.74
N LEU A 282 -5.79 -7.52 -6.30
CA LEU A 282 -4.64 -7.53 -7.21
C LEU A 282 -4.70 -8.70 -8.21
N THR A 283 -5.14 -9.89 -7.78
CA THR A 283 -5.32 -11.03 -8.69
C THR A 283 -6.39 -10.75 -9.74
N GLN A 284 -7.49 -10.10 -9.36
CA GLN A 284 -8.52 -9.68 -10.31
C GLN A 284 -8.00 -8.64 -11.30
N LEU A 285 -7.27 -7.63 -10.81
CA LEU A 285 -6.67 -6.59 -11.64
C LEU A 285 -5.65 -7.17 -12.63
N THR A 286 -4.73 -8.01 -12.15
CA THR A 286 -3.73 -8.67 -12.99
C THR A 286 -4.35 -9.62 -14.02
N THR A 287 -5.46 -10.27 -13.70
CA THR A 287 -6.22 -11.12 -14.64
C THR A 287 -6.85 -10.27 -15.76
N LEU A 288 -7.41 -9.12 -15.41
CA LEU A 288 -7.96 -8.16 -16.38
C LEU A 288 -6.88 -7.62 -17.31
N ILE A 289 -5.74 -7.20 -16.74
CA ILE A 289 -4.59 -6.72 -17.53
C ILE A 289 -4.08 -7.81 -18.49
N LYS A 290 -3.94 -9.05 -18.02
CA LYS A 290 -3.47 -10.18 -18.84
C LYS A 290 -4.40 -10.53 -19.99
N LYS A 291 -5.70 -10.22 -19.91
CA LYS A 291 -6.68 -10.50 -20.97
C LYS A 291 -6.41 -9.67 -22.22
N THR A 292 -5.94 -8.43 -22.07
CA THR A 292 -5.63 -7.53 -23.20
C THR A 292 -4.48 -6.60 -22.82
N LEU A 293 -3.24 -7.11 -22.85
CA LEU A 293 -2.07 -6.36 -22.39
C LEU A 293 -1.90 -5.04 -23.14
N GLN A 294 -2.17 -5.00 -24.46
CA GLN A 294 -2.06 -3.78 -25.26
C GLN A 294 -2.99 -2.65 -24.81
N LYS A 295 -4.19 -2.98 -24.31
CA LYS A 295 -5.15 -1.98 -23.83
C LYS A 295 -4.82 -1.50 -22.40
N TYR A 296 -4.32 -2.41 -21.57
CA TYR A 296 -4.12 -2.19 -20.13
C TYR A 296 -2.65 -2.05 -19.72
N ASN A 297 -1.73 -1.81 -20.67
CA ASN A 297 -0.30 -1.63 -20.40
C ASN A 297 -0.04 -0.46 -19.43
N PHE A 298 -0.67 0.68 -19.65
CA PHE A 298 -0.55 1.86 -18.80
C PHE A 298 -1.26 1.71 -17.46
N LEU A 299 -2.31 0.87 -17.38
CA LEU A 299 -2.90 0.45 -16.11
C LEU A 299 -1.90 -0.37 -15.30
N ALA A 300 -1.20 -1.32 -15.94
CA ALA A 300 -0.18 -2.12 -15.27
C ALA A 300 1.00 -1.26 -14.77
N LEU A 301 1.49 -0.35 -15.62
CA LEU A 301 2.58 0.57 -15.28
C LEU A 301 2.19 1.53 -14.16
N SER A 302 1.00 2.12 -14.21
CA SER A 302 0.51 3.03 -13.17
C SER A 302 0.25 2.30 -11.84
N ALA A 303 -0.31 1.08 -11.87
CA ALA A 303 -0.47 0.27 -10.67
C ALA A 303 0.88 -0.19 -10.09
N TYR A 304 1.86 -0.49 -10.95
CA TYR A 304 3.23 -0.82 -10.53
C TYR A 304 3.93 0.39 -9.90
N ASP A 305 3.82 1.58 -10.51
CA ASP A 305 4.33 2.84 -9.97
C ASP A 305 3.74 3.12 -8.58
N GLY A 306 2.42 3.01 -8.47
CA GLY A 306 1.71 3.18 -7.21
C GLY A 306 2.25 2.27 -6.12
N LEU A 307 2.37 0.96 -6.37
CA LEU A 307 2.91 0.03 -5.38
C LEU A 307 4.40 0.24 -5.07
N LEU A 308 5.19 0.67 -6.05
CA LEU A 308 6.60 0.97 -5.85
C LEU A 308 6.76 2.19 -4.92
N THR A 309 5.97 3.25 -5.14
CA THR A 309 5.99 4.45 -4.28
C THR A 309 5.54 4.15 -2.84
N LEU A 310 4.64 3.19 -2.65
CA LEU A 310 4.12 2.79 -1.34
C LEU A 310 4.99 1.75 -0.62
N GLN A 311 6.02 1.22 -1.27
CA GLN A 311 6.93 0.23 -0.71
C GLN A 311 7.44 0.53 0.71
N PRO A 312 8.04 1.69 0.99
CA PRO A 312 8.55 1.98 2.34
C PRO A 312 7.45 1.98 3.40
N LEU A 313 6.24 2.43 3.06
CA LEU A 313 5.12 2.54 4.00
C LEU A 313 4.59 1.17 4.40
N TRP A 314 4.40 0.26 3.44
CA TRP A 314 3.93 -1.08 3.78
C TRP A 314 5.04 -1.96 4.37
N ASP A 315 6.32 -1.78 4.01
CA ASP A 315 7.43 -2.46 4.69
C ASP A 315 7.49 -2.06 6.19
N GLU A 316 7.31 -0.77 6.51
CA GLU A 316 7.23 -0.29 7.89
C GLU A 316 6.01 -0.90 8.62
N LEU A 317 4.83 -0.85 8.01
CA LEU A 317 3.61 -1.41 8.58
C LEU A 317 3.77 -2.91 8.90
N LEU A 318 4.26 -3.70 7.95
CA LEU A 318 4.40 -5.15 8.12
C LEU A 318 5.48 -5.53 9.14
N SER A 319 6.48 -4.67 9.38
CA SER A 319 7.51 -4.87 10.40
C SER A 319 6.97 -4.89 11.84
N ARG A 320 5.77 -4.33 12.06
CA ARG A 320 5.09 -4.28 13.36
C ARG A 320 4.45 -5.62 13.77
N ARG A 321 4.37 -6.60 12.85
CA ARG A 321 3.78 -7.92 13.09
C ARG A 321 4.76 -8.86 13.78
N ALA A 322 4.25 -9.82 14.55
CA ALA A 322 5.09 -10.85 15.15
C ALA A 322 5.65 -11.80 14.07
N PRO A 323 6.91 -12.29 14.20
CA PRO A 323 7.53 -13.16 13.21
C PRO A 323 6.69 -14.40 12.86
N GLU A 324 6.03 -14.99 13.87
CA GLU A 324 5.17 -16.17 13.73
C GLU A 324 3.93 -15.90 12.87
N THR A 325 3.42 -14.67 12.89
CA THR A 325 2.26 -14.22 12.11
C THR A 325 2.62 -13.56 10.79
N SER A 326 3.90 -13.20 10.60
CA SER A 326 4.35 -12.49 9.40
C SER A 326 4.34 -13.38 8.16
N GLY A 327 4.40 -14.71 8.32
CA GLY A 327 4.53 -15.66 7.21
C GLY A 327 5.81 -15.42 6.40
N ASP A 328 6.27 -16.42 5.64
CA ASP A 328 7.35 -16.20 4.65
C ASP A 328 6.87 -15.36 3.44
N LYS A 329 5.55 -15.13 3.34
CA LYS A 329 4.91 -14.46 2.21
C LYS A 329 4.61 -13.02 2.55
N ASN A 330 5.10 -12.15 1.67
CA ASN A 330 4.86 -10.72 1.74
C ASN A 330 3.97 -10.37 0.55
N GLU A 331 2.66 -10.40 0.76
CA GLU A 331 1.67 -10.31 -0.32
C GLU A 331 1.79 -9.03 -1.15
N PRO A 332 2.03 -7.83 -0.56
CA PRO A 332 2.33 -6.62 -1.33
C PRO A 332 3.60 -6.74 -2.16
N ARG A 333 4.65 -7.37 -1.62
CA ARG A 333 5.91 -7.61 -2.34
C ARG A 333 5.75 -8.58 -3.50
N GLU A 334 5.09 -9.71 -3.28
CA GLU A 334 4.75 -10.69 -4.32
C GLU A 334 3.87 -10.04 -5.40
N GLY A 335 2.95 -9.18 -4.97
CA GLY A 335 2.10 -8.39 -5.85
C GLY A 335 2.88 -7.42 -6.74
N LEU A 336 3.81 -6.68 -6.15
CA LEU A 336 4.73 -5.79 -6.87
C LEU A 336 5.57 -6.56 -7.89
N GLN A 337 6.09 -7.74 -7.52
CA GLN A 337 6.82 -8.61 -8.44
C GLN A 337 5.94 -9.13 -9.59
N SER A 338 4.68 -9.47 -9.30
CA SER A 338 3.71 -9.91 -10.30
C SER A 338 3.41 -8.83 -11.33
N LEU A 339 3.17 -7.58 -10.89
CA LEU A 339 2.99 -6.44 -11.79
C LEU A 339 4.25 -6.12 -12.57
N ARG A 340 5.43 -6.16 -11.91
CA ARG A 340 6.72 -5.97 -12.58
C ARG A 340 6.89 -6.98 -13.71
N ALA A 341 6.61 -8.27 -13.50
CA ALA A 341 6.69 -9.29 -14.53
C ALA A 341 5.77 -9.02 -15.73
N ILE A 342 4.57 -8.49 -15.49
CA ILE A 342 3.64 -8.09 -16.55
C ILE A 342 4.19 -6.87 -17.33
N CYS A 343 4.71 -5.86 -16.63
CA CYS A 343 5.31 -4.67 -17.25
C CYS A 343 6.53 -5.03 -18.10
N LEU A 344 7.41 -5.90 -17.61
CA LEU A 344 8.59 -6.38 -18.33
C LEU A 344 8.23 -7.06 -19.66
N ARG A 345 7.11 -7.78 -19.70
CA ARG A 345 6.62 -8.42 -20.93
C ARG A 345 5.96 -7.42 -21.89
N SER A 346 5.45 -6.30 -21.39
CA SER A 346 4.75 -5.31 -22.22
C SER A 346 5.67 -4.56 -23.18
N PHE A 347 6.92 -4.27 -22.80
CA PHE A 347 7.85 -3.52 -23.66
C PHE A 347 8.26 -4.29 -24.94
N PRO A 348 8.71 -5.56 -24.86
CA PRO A 348 9.01 -6.35 -26.06
C PRO A 348 7.77 -6.63 -26.92
N GLU A 349 6.62 -6.90 -26.31
CA GLU A 349 5.37 -7.13 -27.05
C GLU A 349 4.95 -5.88 -27.85
N PHE A 350 5.06 -4.69 -27.26
CA PHE A 350 4.79 -3.44 -27.97
C PHE A 350 5.73 -3.22 -29.16
N LEU A 351 7.04 -3.44 -28.97
CA LEU A 351 8.01 -3.30 -30.05
C LEU A 351 7.78 -4.32 -31.17
N ALA A 352 7.42 -5.56 -30.82
CA ALA A 352 7.06 -6.60 -31.78
C ALA A 352 5.81 -6.22 -32.59
N ASP A 353 4.80 -5.63 -31.96
CA ASP A 353 3.58 -5.18 -32.65
C ASP A 353 3.88 -4.04 -33.64
N VAL A 354 4.74 -3.09 -33.30
CA VAL A 354 5.22 -2.05 -34.23
C VAL A 354 5.96 -2.66 -35.43
N LYS A 355 6.73 -3.74 -35.20
CA LYS A 355 7.45 -4.47 -36.27
C LYS A 355 6.49 -5.27 -37.15
N LEU A 356 5.52 -5.96 -36.56
CA LEU A 356 4.48 -6.71 -37.28
C LEU A 356 3.57 -5.79 -38.10
N GLY A 357 3.32 -4.56 -37.62
CA GLY A 357 2.63 -3.52 -38.38
C GLY A 357 3.29 -3.23 -39.73
N GLY A 358 4.63 -3.34 -39.80
CA GLY A 358 5.42 -3.20 -41.04
C GLY A 358 5.20 -4.31 -42.08
N LEU A 359 4.66 -5.46 -41.67
CA LEU A 359 4.36 -6.60 -42.55
C LEU A 359 2.91 -6.60 -43.05
N ALA A 360 2.06 -5.69 -42.55
CA ALA A 360 0.68 -5.58 -42.97
C ALA A 360 0.60 -5.13 -44.44
N LYS A 361 -0.11 -5.90 -45.27
CA LYS A 361 -0.39 -5.51 -46.65
C LYS A 361 -1.47 -4.42 -46.65
N GLY A 362 -1.05 -3.17 -46.77
CA GLY A 362 -1.94 -2.03 -46.96
C GLY A 362 -2.66 -2.07 -48.32
N SER A 363 -3.73 -1.29 -48.44
CA SER A 363 -4.39 -1.03 -49.73
C SER A 363 -3.43 -0.33 -50.70
N ASP A 364 -3.43 -0.76 -51.97
CA ASP A 364 -2.50 -0.32 -53.03
C ASP A 364 -2.51 1.19 -53.32
N THR A 365 -3.51 1.93 -52.82
CA THR A 365 -3.67 3.39 -52.99
C THR A 365 -3.88 4.14 -51.68
N SER A 366 -3.82 3.47 -50.52
CA SER A 366 -4.06 4.14 -49.24
C SER A 366 -2.82 4.91 -48.77
N THR A 367 -2.97 6.21 -48.57
CA THR A 367 -1.94 7.09 -47.99
C THR A 367 -2.30 7.58 -46.58
N LYS A 368 -3.28 6.92 -45.96
CA LYS A 368 -3.70 7.19 -44.58
C LYS A 368 -2.57 6.85 -43.61
N LEU A 369 -2.65 7.46 -42.42
CA LEU A 369 -1.79 7.11 -41.30
C LEU A 369 -1.96 5.63 -40.95
N ALA A 370 -0.86 4.97 -40.67
CA ALA A 370 -0.86 3.60 -40.20
C ALA A 370 -1.33 3.57 -38.74
N ASP A 371 -2.21 2.64 -38.39
CA ASP A 371 -2.75 2.53 -37.03
C ASP A 371 -1.62 2.41 -35.99
N PHE A 372 -0.59 1.59 -36.28
CA PHE A 372 0.55 1.45 -35.37
C PHE A 372 1.35 2.75 -35.21
N ALA A 373 1.43 3.62 -36.23
CA ALA A 373 2.12 4.91 -36.11
C ALA A 373 1.37 5.85 -35.16
N THR A 374 0.03 5.88 -35.26
CA THR A 374 -0.81 6.66 -34.33
C THR A 374 -0.75 6.10 -32.90
N GLN A 375 -0.72 4.77 -32.75
CA GLN A 375 -0.55 4.11 -31.45
C GLN A 375 0.84 4.37 -30.85
N THR A 376 1.90 4.40 -31.66
CA THR A 376 3.25 4.74 -31.20
C THR A 376 3.31 6.14 -30.60
N VAL A 377 2.72 7.14 -31.26
CA VAL A 377 2.63 8.49 -30.69
C VAL A 377 1.84 8.49 -29.38
N SER A 378 0.64 7.90 -29.38
CA SER A 378 -0.18 7.84 -28.16
C SER A 378 0.48 7.07 -27.02
N TYR A 379 1.34 6.10 -27.31
CA TYR A 379 2.10 5.37 -26.30
C TYR A 379 3.22 6.24 -25.72
N LEU A 380 4.03 6.87 -26.58
CA LEU A 380 5.13 7.73 -26.16
C LEU A 380 4.65 8.96 -25.37
N GLU A 381 3.50 9.54 -25.74
CA GLU A 381 2.86 10.65 -25.02
C GLU A 381 2.45 10.30 -23.59
N ARG A 382 2.20 9.03 -23.28
CA ARG A 382 1.76 8.58 -21.95
C ARG A 382 2.92 8.21 -21.03
N ILE A 383 4.13 7.96 -21.56
CA ILE A 383 5.31 7.56 -20.78
C ILE A 383 5.68 8.56 -19.67
N PRO A 384 5.69 9.89 -19.90
CA PRO A 384 6.07 10.85 -18.86
C PRO A 384 5.28 10.72 -17.56
N THR A 385 3.99 10.35 -17.64
CA THR A 385 3.12 10.19 -16.46
C THR A 385 3.51 9.03 -15.55
N VAL A 386 4.27 8.05 -16.05
CA VAL A 386 4.69 6.83 -15.35
C VAL A 386 6.21 6.61 -15.46
N GLN A 387 6.97 7.69 -15.58
CA GLN A 387 8.41 7.66 -15.87
C GLN A 387 9.20 6.81 -14.86
N SER A 388 8.95 6.96 -13.55
CA SER A 388 9.67 6.21 -12.51
C SER A 388 9.44 4.70 -12.59
N ALA A 389 8.19 4.27 -12.81
CA ALA A 389 7.88 2.87 -13.06
C ALA A 389 8.54 2.32 -14.33
N VAL A 390 8.51 3.07 -15.43
CA VAL A 390 9.14 2.66 -16.69
C VAL A 390 10.65 2.54 -16.51
N GLU A 391 11.30 3.51 -15.87
CA GLU A 391 12.73 3.47 -15.56
C GLU A 391 13.10 2.23 -14.72
N SER A 392 12.42 2.01 -13.60
CA SER A 392 12.65 0.84 -12.73
C SER A 392 12.42 -0.47 -13.47
N ALA A 393 11.40 -0.55 -14.33
CA ALA A 393 11.11 -1.75 -15.10
C ALA A 393 12.10 -1.98 -16.26
N LEU A 394 12.60 -0.92 -16.91
CA LEU A 394 13.62 -1.04 -17.95
C LEU A 394 14.99 -1.41 -17.35
N LEU A 395 15.37 -0.79 -16.23
CA LEU A 395 16.58 -1.16 -15.49
C LEU A 395 16.55 -2.63 -15.06
N ALA A 396 15.36 -3.12 -14.67
CA ALA A 396 15.13 -4.51 -14.36
C ALA A 396 15.27 -5.45 -15.56
N LEU A 397 14.85 -5.01 -16.73
CA LEU A 397 14.94 -5.77 -17.98
C LEU A 397 16.39 -5.81 -18.49
N GLY A 398 17.14 -4.74 -18.26
CA GLY A 398 18.46 -4.49 -18.84
C GLY A 398 18.36 -3.85 -20.22
N ASP A 399 19.30 -2.94 -20.50
CA ASP A 399 19.34 -2.19 -21.75
C ASP A 399 19.41 -3.13 -22.97
N GLY A 400 18.61 -2.85 -24.00
CA GLY A 400 18.52 -3.60 -25.25
C GLY A 400 17.82 -4.96 -25.15
N ASN A 401 17.52 -5.49 -23.96
CA ASN A 401 16.85 -6.79 -23.80
C ASN A 401 15.38 -6.78 -24.24
N TRP A 402 14.81 -5.60 -24.54
CA TRP A 402 13.48 -5.48 -25.16
C TRP A 402 13.44 -5.91 -26.63
N LYS A 403 14.59 -6.01 -27.32
CA LYS A 403 14.70 -6.49 -28.72
C LYS A 403 14.71 -8.03 -28.82
N MET A 404 13.78 -8.69 -28.14
CA MET A 404 13.69 -10.15 -28.09
C MET A 404 13.66 -10.76 -29.50
N GLY A 405 14.66 -11.59 -29.83
CA GLY A 405 14.75 -12.31 -31.11
C GLY A 405 15.76 -11.79 -32.13
N GLU A 406 16.47 -10.68 -31.87
CA GLU A 406 17.57 -10.19 -32.74
C GLU A 406 18.96 -10.73 -32.34
N GLY A 407 19.01 -11.89 -31.66
CA GLY A 407 20.27 -12.55 -31.29
C GLY A 407 20.95 -12.04 -30.03
N VAL A 408 20.29 -11.17 -29.25
CA VAL A 408 20.78 -10.73 -27.93
C VAL A 408 20.57 -11.85 -26.92
N GLN A 409 21.66 -12.43 -26.43
CA GLN A 409 21.64 -13.43 -25.36
C GLN A 409 21.23 -12.77 -24.04
N VAL A 410 20.06 -13.16 -23.51
CA VAL A 410 19.61 -12.81 -22.16
C VAL A 410 20.70 -13.24 -21.18
N GLY A 411 21.41 -12.27 -20.56
CA GLY A 411 22.40 -12.53 -19.51
C GLY A 411 23.85 -12.12 -19.79
N LYS A 412 24.17 -11.51 -20.93
CA LYS A 412 25.43 -10.74 -21.09
C LYS A 412 25.09 -9.25 -21.17
N GLY A 413 25.06 -8.60 -20.02
CA GLY A 413 25.02 -7.14 -19.95
C GLY A 413 26.14 -6.57 -20.80
N ALA A 414 25.77 -5.76 -21.80
CA ALA A 414 26.70 -4.77 -22.31
C ALA A 414 27.13 -3.91 -21.11
N LYS A 415 28.43 -3.83 -20.88
CA LYS A 415 29.02 -3.00 -19.84
C LYS A 415 28.51 -1.56 -19.99
N ASP A 416 28.17 -0.97 -18.85
CA ASP A 416 28.22 0.45 -18.50
C ASP A 416 28.62 1.39 -19.67
N ASP A 417 27.62 1.92 -20.36
CA ASP A 417 27.66 3.31 -20.79
C ASP A 417 26.80 4.08 -19.79
N GLU A 418 27.45 4.65 -18.77
CA GLU A 418 26.86 5.32 -17.61
C GLU A 418 26.19 6.68 -17.90
N ASP A 419 26.01 7.09 -19.16
CA ASP A 419 25.58 8.47 -19.49
C ASP A 419 24.28 8.58 -20.33
N GLY A 420 23.62 7.47 -20.66
CA GLY A 420 22.37 7.47 -21.43
C GLY A 420 21.16 7.06 -20.58
N ASN A 421 20.16 7.93 -20.45
CA ASN A 421 18.90 7.61 -19.78
C ASN A 421 18.26 6.39 -20.48
N ILE A 422 18.10 5.26 -19.78
CA ILE A 422 17.61 4.00 -20.38
C ILE A 422 16.29 4.15 -21.13
N ILE A 423 15.47 5.12 -20.70
CA ILE A 423 14.22 5.51 -21.36
C ILE A 423 14.49 6.08 -22.75
N GLU A 424 15.51 6.93 -22.91
CA GLU A 424 15.90 7.50 -24.20
C GLU A 424 16.32 6.42 -25.19
N HIS A 425 17.06 5.40 -24.74
CA HIS A 425 17.44 4.24 -25.56
C HIS A 425 16.22 3.44 -26.02
N PHE A 426 15.28 3.19 -25.11
CA PHE A 426 14.04 2.49 -25.43
C PHE A 426 13.17 3.29 -26.42
N ILE A 427 13.03 4.60 -26.23
CA ILE A 427 12.30 5.50 -27.14
C ILE A 427 12.97 5.54 -28.52
N HIS A 428 14.31 5.62 -28.55
CA HIS A 428 15.07 5.56 -29.80
C HIS A 428 14.75 4.28 -30.58
N ASP A 429 14.73 3.14 -29.91
CA ASP A 429 14.46 1.85 -30.53
C ASP A 429 13.01 1.72 -31.04
N ILE A 430 12.03 2.24 -30.30
CA ILE A 430 10.63 2.30 -30.76
C ILE A 430 10.52 3.15 -32.04
N ILE A 431 11.09 4.36 -32.02
CA ILE A 431 10.99 5.31 -33.14
C ILE A 431 11.71 4.78 -34.37
N THR A 432 12.93 4.27 -34.23
CA THR A 432 13.69 3.68 -35.34
C THR A 432 13.00 2.44 -35.92
N THR A 433 12.41 1.59 -35.07
CA THR A 433 11.61 0.44 -35.51
C THR A 433 10.37 0.91 -36.28
N ALA A 434 9.65 1.92 -35.79
CA ALA A 434 8.50 2.49 -36.49
C ALA A 434 8.90 3.07 -37.86
N ILE A 435 10.00 3.82 -37.95
CA ILE A 435 10.55 4.35 -39.21
C ILE A 435 10.88 3.20 -40.18
N SER A 436 11.52 2.14 -39.70
CA SER A 436 11.89 0.97 -40.51
C SER A 436 10.66 0.23 -41.04
N SER A 437 9.66 0.00 -40.18
CA SER A 437 8.37 -0.60 -40.55
C SER A 437 7.65 0.22 -41.62
N LEU A 438 7.53 1.54 -41.42
CA LEU A 438 6.92 2.46 -42.40
C LEU A 438 7.67 2.46 -43.74
N THR A 439 9.00 2.47 -43.69
CA THR A 439 9.87 2.40 -44.88
C THR A 439 9.68 1.08 -45.63
N THR A 440 9.48 -0.02 -44.91
CA THR A 440 9.25 -1.36 -45.48
C THR A 440 7.91 -1.41 -46.21
N ILE A 441 6.84 -0.88 -45.61
CA ILE A 441 5.52 -0.77 -46.26
C ILE A 441 5.64 0.07 -47.54
N SER A 442 6.30 1.23 -47.47
CA SER A 442 6.49 2.12 -48.62
C SER A 442 7.25 1.45 -49.77
N ARG A 443 8.34 0.72 -49.48
CA ARG A 443 9.15 0.03 -50.50
C ARG A 443 8.47 -1.20 -51.10
N THR A 444 7.61 -1.87 -50.33
CA THR A 444 6.87 -3.06 -50.79
C THR A 444 5.52 -2.71 -51.43
N ALA A 445 5.13 -1.43 -51.42
CA ALA A 445 3.93 -0.95 -52.08
C ALA A 445 3.98 -1.21 -53.59
N ARG A 446 2.89 -1.73 -54.15
CA ARG A 446 2.79 -2.02 -55.60
C ARG A 446 2.95 -0.78 -56.48
N ARG A 447 2.54 0.38 -55.97
CA ARG A 447 2.64 1.67 -56.65
C ARG A 447 3.58 2.58 -55.86
N PRO A 448 4.85 2.74 -56.31
CA PRO A 448 5.87 3.53 -55.60
C PRO A 448 5.44 4.96 -55.29
N VAL A 449 4.64 5.57 -56.18
CA VAL A 449 4.15 6.94 -56.03
C VAL A 449 3.28 7.10 -54.78
N PHE A 450 2.27 6.23 -54.60
CA PHE A 450 1.43 6.23 -53.40
C PHE A 450 2.21 5.80 -52.16
N GLY A 451 3.16 4.86 -52.30
CA GLY A 451 4.06 4.46 -51.22
C GLY A 451 4.95 5.60 -50.71
N SER A 452 5.38 6.52 -51.58
CA SER A 452 6.16 7.70 -51.20
C SER A 452 5.32 8.74 -50.43
N VAL A 453 4.06 8.95 -50.83
CA VAL A 453 3.12 9.84 -50.14
C VAL A 453 2.75 9.27 -48.77
N PHE A 454 2.45 7.97 -48.70
CA PHE A 454 2.21 7.26 -47.43
C PHE A 454 3.38 7.44 -46.45
N LEU A 455 4.61 7.24 -46.92
CA LEU A 455 5.80 7.38 -46.07
C LEU A 455 5.96 8.81 -45.56
N LEU A 456 5.80 9.80 -46.44
CA LEU A 456 5.90 11.21 -46.07
C LEU A 456 4.86 11.59 -45.02
N ASN A 457 3.60 11.20 -45.21
CA ASN A 457 2.52 11.50 -44.26
C ASN A 457 2.78 10.90 -42.87
N ASN A 458 3.18 9.62 -42.81
CA ASN A 458 3.41 8.95 -41.52
C ASN A 458 4.66 9.46 -40.80
N ILE A 459 5.76 9.68 -41.51
CA ILE A 459 6.99 10.21 -40.91
C ILE A 459 6.81 11.67 -40.48
N HIS A 460 6.06 12.45 -41.25
CA HIS A 460 5.67 13.80 -40.83
C HIS A 460 4.81 13.75 -39.57
N TYR A 461 3.79 12.89 -39.51
CA TYR A 461 2.95 12.74 -38.32
C TYR A 461 3.77 12.39 -37.07
N LEU A 462 4.73 11.45 -37.17
CA LEU A 462 5.65 11.13 -36.08
C LEU A 462 6.49 12.34 -35.69
N ARG A 463 7.05 13.07 -36.65
CA ARG A 463 7.88 14.25 -36.39
C ARG A 463 7.08 15.38 -35.75
N GLU A 464 5.88 15.62 -36.23
CA GLU A 464 5.05 16.73 -35.78
C GLU A 464 4.62 16.53 -34.33
N ASN A 465 4.08 15.35 -34.00
CA ASN A 465 3.58 15.06 -32.66
C ASN A 465 4.67 14.68 -31.64
N LEU A 466 5.90 14.41 -32.06
CA LEU A 466 7.00 14.07 -31.13
C LEU A 466 8.06 15.18 -31.00
N LEU A 467 8.32 15.97 -32.05
CA LEU A 467 9.40 16.97 -32.04
C LEU A 467 8.95 18.41 -32.20
N VAL A 468 7.92 18.68 -33.00
CA VAL A 468 7.55 20.06 -33.35
C VAL A 468 6.51 20.60 -32.38
N ASN A 469 5.40 19.87 -32.27
CA ASN A 469 4.24 20.23 -31.45
C ASN A 469 3.79 19.01 -30.63
N PRO A 470 4.62 18.55 -29.66
CA PRO A 470 4.21 17.48 -28.78
C PRO A 470 3.05 17.94 -27.88
N ARG A 471 2.06 17.07 -27.69
CA ARG A 471 0.91 17.37 -26.82
C ARG A 471 1.30 17.54 -25.36
N ASP A 472 2.34 16.83 -24.95
CA ASP A 472 2.97 16.95 -23.63
C ASP A 472 4.44 17.36 -23.82
N ALA A 473 4.81 18.51 -23.25
CA ALA A 473 6.16 19.06 -23.36
C ALA A 473 7.23 18.12 -22.79
N ALA A 474 6.87 17.28 -21.80
CA ALA A 474 7.78 16.32 -21.17
C ALA A 474 8.27 15.22 -22.14
N VAL A 475 7.55 14.98 -23.24
CA VAL A 475 7.99 14.03 -24.28
C VAL A 475 9.26 14.53 -24.98
N GLY A 476 9.39 15.84 -25.18
CA GLY A 476 10.57 16.44 -25.80
C GLY A 476 11.85 16.19 -25.02
N ASP A 477 11.77 16.21 -23.68
CA ASP A 477 12.90 15.97 -22.78
C ASP A 477 13.36 14.50 -22.80
N LEU A 478 12.47 13.57 -23.13
CA LEU A 478 12.77 12.13 -23.24
C LEU A 478 13.31 11.72 -24.62
N ILE A 479 13.33 12.64 -25.60
CA ILE A 479 13.83 12.36 -26.94
C ILE A 479 15.30 12.78 -27.03
N SER A 480 16.17 11.78 -27.07
CA SER A 480 17.59 12.01 -27.25
C SER A 480 17.93 12.64 -28.61
N LYS A 481 19.05 13.36 -28.65
CA LYS A 481 19.56 13.98 -29.89
C LYS A 481 19.71 13.00 -31.06
N PRO A 482 20.24 11.77 -30.88
CA PRO A 482 20.29 10.77 -31.95
C PRO A 482 18.90 10.40 -32.50
N THR A 483 17.88 10.36 -31.64
CA THR A 483 16.50 10.05 -32.02
C THR A 483 15.88 11.18 -32.84
N SER A 484 16.10 12.43 -32.42
CA SER A 484 15.68 13.61 -33.18
C SER A 484 16.35 13.67 -34.56
N ASP A 485 17.65 13.40 -34.62
CA ASP A 485 18.41 13.36 -35.87
C ASP A 485 17.94 12.24 -36.80
N ALA A 486 17.64 11.05 -36.26
CA ALA A 486 17.10 9.93 -37.03
C ALA A 486 15.73 10.27 -37.64
N LEU A 487 14.83 10.90 -36.87
CA LEU A 487 13.50 11.27 -37.35
C LEU A 487 13.56 12.40 -38.40
N ASN A 488 14.41 13.42 -38.17
CA ASN A 488 14.64 14.49 -39.15
C ASN A 488 15.32 13.98 -40.42
N SER A 489 16.22 13.00 -40.32
CA SER A 489 16.86 12.33 -41.46
C SER A 489 15.84 11.48 -42.24
N ALA A 490 14.99 10.74 -41.54
CA ALA A 490 13.90 9.97 -42.15
C ALA A 490 12.92 10.88 -42.88
N TYR A 491 12.54 12.03 -42.30
CA TYR A 491 11.69 13.02 -42.95
C TYR A 491 12.32 13.58 -44.23
N ARG A 492 13.60 13.97 -44.19
CA ARG A 492 14.35 14.42 -45.38
C ARG A 492 14.39 13.35 -46.48
N THR A 493 14.61 12.10 -46.10
CA THR A 493 14.64 10.95 -47.03
C THR A 493 13.26 10.68 -47.63
N ALA A 494 12.20 10.68 -46.82
CA ALA A 494 10.82 10.50 -47.26
C ALA A 494 10.38 11.62 -48.20
N LYS A 495 10.71 12.87 -47.87
CA LYS A 495 10.46 14.05 -48.70
C LYS A 495 11.19 13.93 -50.04
N ALA A 496 12.49 13.63 -50.05
CA ALA A 496 13.24 13.42 -51.29
C ALA A 496 12.65 12.30 -52.16
N GLY A 497 12.25 11.18 -51.55
CA GLY A 497 11.59 10.07 -52.25
C GLY A 497 10.23 10.45 -52.84
N TYR A 498 9.46 11.29 -52.15
CA TYR A 498 8.20 11.84 -52.67
C TYR A 498 8.43 12.75 -53.88
N PHE A 499 9.42 13.65 -53.80
CA PHE A 499 9.79 14.52 -54.93
C PHE A 499 10.27 13.71 -56.13
N ASP A 500 11.09 12.69 -55.90
CA ASP A 500 11.62 11.86 -56.97
C ASP A 500 10.51 11.03 -57.64
N ALA A 501 9.63 10.38 -56.88
CA ALA A 501 8.56 9.56 -57.42
C ALA A 501 7.48 10.36 -58.17
N ASN A 502 7.15 11.57 -57.70
CA ASN A 502 6.04 12.36 -58.25
C ASN A 502 6.46 13.37 -59.31
N PHE A 503 7.62 14.02 -59.15
CA PHE A 503 7.97 15.20 -59.94
C PHE A 503 9.26 15.04 -60.78
N SER A 504 10.16 14.10 -60.45
CA SER A 504 11.33 13.79 -61.29
C SER A 504 10.95 13.36 -62.72
N PRO A 505 9.89 12.57 -62.97
CA PRO A 505 9.45 12.25 -64.34
C PRO A 505 9.07 13.48 -65.17
N LEU A 506 8.49 14.51 -64.55
CA LEU A 506 8.18 15.78 -65.22
C LEU A 506 9.46 16.50 -65.65
N MET A 507 10.45 16.55 -64.76
CA MET A 507 11.74 17.16 -65.02
C MET A 507 12.53 16.41 -66.11
N GLN A 508 12.50 15.08 -66.08
CA GLN A 508 13.14 14.24 -67.11
C GLN A 508 12.49 14.44 -68.47
N ALA A 509 11.17 14.64 -68.54
CA ALA A 509 10.47 14.90 -69.81
C ALA A 509 10.91 16.21 -70.49
N ILE A 510 11.33 17.21 -69.71
CA ILE A 510 11.78 18.53 -70.20
C ILE A 510 13.31 18.68 -70.23
N THR A 511 14.06 17.65 -69.81
CA THR A 511 15.52 17.64 -69.89
C THR A 511 15.99 17.36 -71.32
N ASP A 512 17.00 18.09 -71.80
CA ASP A 512 17.53 17.94 -73.16
C ASP A 512 18.45 16.72 -73.27
N SER A 513 18.13 15.78 -74.17
CA SER A 513 18.99 14.66 -74.52
C SER A 513 19.80 14.99 -75.78
N PRO A 514 21.06 14.52 -75.90
CA PRO A 514 21.90 14.82 -77.07
C PRO A 514 21.36 14.32 -78.43
N GLN A 515 20.33 13.45 -78.43
CA GLN A 515 19.60 13.01 -79.63
C GLN A 515 18.46 13.95 -80.08
N ASP A 516 18.12 14.99 -79.31
CA ASP A 516 16.97 15.87 -79.57
C ASP A 516 17.28 17.00 -80.57
N LYS A 517 17.67 16.66 -81.80
CA LYS A 517 17.95 17.63 -82.86
C LYS A 517 16.74 17.95 -83.75
N ASN A 518 15.64 17.20 -83.65
CA ASN A 518 14.47 17.34 -84.52
C ASN A 518 13.31 18.10 -83.86
N LYS A 519 12.63 18.98 -84.64
CA LYS A 519 11.43 19.73 -84.22
C LYS A 519 10.26 18.85 -83.74
N ALA A 520 10.22 17.59 -84.17
CA ALA A 520 9.26 16.58 -83.72
C ALA A 520 9.47 16.18 -82.25
N ALA A 521 10.73 16.06 -81.80
CA ALA A 521 11.06 15.66 -80.43
C ALA A 521 10.60 16.70 -79.41
N ALA A 522 10.71 18.00 -79.73
CA ALA A 522 10.21 19.08 -78.86
C ALA A 522 8.69 19.00 -78.65
N LYS A 523 7.92 18.66 -79.69
CA LYS A 523 6.47 18.50 -79.61
C LYS A 523 6.06 17.32 -78.75
N GLU A 524 6.75 16.19 -78.91
CA GLU A 524 6.53 14.98 -78.11
C GLU A 524 6.82 15.21 -76.62
N LYS A 525 7.90 15.94 -76.31
CA LYS A 525 8.23 16.34 -74.93
C LYS A 525 7.17 17.21 -74.27
N PHE A 526 6.62 18.21 -74.98
CA PHE A 526 5.53 19.02 -74.44
C PHE A 526 4.28 18.18 -74.17
N THR A 527 3.88 17.31 -75.10
CA THR A 527 2.74 16.40 -74.90
C THR A 527 2.98 15.50 -73.69
N ARG A 528 4.14 14.84 -73.62
CA ARG A 528 4.52 13.96 -72.51
C ARG A 528 4.55 14.70 -71.16
N PHE A 529 5.06 15.94 -71.12
CA PHE A 529 5.07 16.74 -69.90
C PHE A 529 3.65 17.04 -69.41
N PHE A 530 2.75 17.50 -70.29
CA PHE A 530 1.38 17.80 -69.88
C PHE A 530 0.58 16.56 -69.50
N ASP A 531 0.80 15.43 -70.18
CA ASP A 531 0.14 14.17 -69.84
C ASP A 531 0.62 13.66 -68.47
N LEU A 532 1.93 13.75 -68.18
CA LEU A 532 2.48 13.46 -66.86
C LEU A 532 1.98 14.44 -65.79
N LEU A 533 1.81 15.73 -66.12
CA LEU A 533 1.30 16.73 -65.19
C LEU A 533 -0.14 16.44 -64.80
N ASP A 534 -0.98 16.08 -65.78
CA ASP A 534 -2.36 15.67 -65.55
C ASP A 534 -2.43 14.37 -64.71
N GLU A 535 -1.53 13.40 -64.96
CA GLU A 535 -1.40 12.21 -64.10
C GLU A 535 -1.01 12.56 -62.66
N VAL A 536 -0.08 13.49 -62.44
CA VAL A 536 0.32 13.94 -61.11
C VAL A 536 -0.84 14.61 -60.38
N VAL A 537 -1.62 15.43 -61.09
CA VAL A 537 -2.81 16.10 -60.54
C VAL A 537 -3.86 15.08 -60.10
N GLU A 538 -4.17 14.10 -60.95
CA GLU A 538 -5.12 13.03 -60.61
C GLU A 538 -4.63 12.18 -59.43
N ARG A 539 -3.32 11.88 -59.36
CA ARG A 539 -2.75 11.14 -58.21
C ARG A 539 -2.88 11.91 -56.90
N HIS A 540 -2.57 13.21 -56.89
CA HIS A 540 -2.68 14.05 -55.69
C HIS A 540 -4.14 14.32 -55.28
N ARG A 541 -5.07 14.24 -56.23
CA ARG A 541 -6.50 14.23 -55.93
C ARG A 541 -6.93 12.95 -55.21
N MET A 542 -6.35 11.80 -55.55
CA MET A 542 -6.61 10.51 -54.92
C MET A 542 -5.89 10.33 -53.58
N ALA A 543 -4.70 10.93 -53.44
CA ALA A 543 -3.85 10.80 -52.27
C ALA A 543 -3.43 12.17 -51.74
N LYS A 544 -4.06 12.58 -50.64
CA LYS A 544 -3.71 13.82 -49.96
C LYS A 544 -2.38 13.67 -49.21
N VAL A 545 -1.55 14.68 -49.34
CA VAL A 545 -0.26 14.82 -48.65
C VAL A 545 -0.47 15.76 -47.46
N LEU A 546 0.03 15.40 -46.28
CA LEU A 546 0.02 16.25 -45.08
C LEU A 546 -1.38 16.85 -44.77
N GLU A 547 -2.42 16.02 -44.74
CA GLU A 547 -3.82 16.48 -44.63
C GLU A 547 -4.11 17.34 -43.38
N ASP A 548 -3.31 17.18 -42.32
CA ASP A 548 -3.49 17.87 -41.04
C ASP A 548 -2.55 19.08 -40.83
N ASP A 549 -1.70 19.44 -41.83
CA ASP A 549 -0.73 20.55 -41.73
C ASP A 549 -0.77 21.46 -42.97
N ASP A 550 -1.59 22.51 -42.91
CA ASP A 550 -1.77 23.49 -43.98
C ASP A 550 -0.48 24.29 -44.28
N GLU A 551 0.32 24.61 -43.26
CA GLU A 551 1.58 25.35 -43.43
C GLU A 551 2.63 24.49 -44.11
N GLY A 552 2.81 23.23 -43.66
CA GLY A 552 3.71 22.28 -44.29
C GLY A 552 3.29 21.91 -45.72
N ARG A 553 1.98 21.83 -46.00
CA ARG A 553 1.46 21.69 -47.38
C ARG A 553 1.85 22.88 -48.25
N ALA A 554 1.64 24.10 -47.77
CA ALA A 554 1.97 25.31 -48.51
C ALA A 554 3.47 25.38 -48.84
N LEU A 555 4.33 25.11 -47.86
CA LEU A 555 5.79 25.06 -48.05
C LEU A 555 6.20 23.99 -49.06
N LEU A 556 5.60 22.80 -49.00
CA LEU A 556 5.85 21.73 -49.96
C LEU A 556 5.45 22.15 -51.38
N GLY A 557 4.31 22.84 -51.52
CA GLY A 557 3.86 23.39 -52.80
C GLY A 557 4.80 24.44 -53.37
N ASP A 558 5.30 25.35 -52.54
CA ASP A 558 6.27 26.37 -52.97
C ASP A 558 7.59 25.73 -53.42
N GLU A 559 8.08 24.70 -52.71
CA GLU A 559 9.28 23.96 -53.14
C GLU A 559 9.09 23.23 -54.48
N VAL A 560 7.91 22.61 -54.69
CA VAL A 560 7.56 21.96 -55.98
C VAL A 560 7.54 22.99 -57.11
N VAL A 561 6.98 24.18 -56.87
CA VAL A 561 6.95 25.29 -57.82
C VAL A 561 8.38 25.76 -58.13
N MET A 562 9.21 25.97 -57.11
CA MET A 562 10.61 26.38 -57.29
C MET A 562 11.44 25.36 -58.08
N LEU A 563 11.10 24.07 -58.01
CA LEU A 563 11.77 23.01 -58.76
C LEU A 563 11.34 22.97 -60.24
N ILE A 564 10.04 22.98 -60.51
CA ILE A 564 9.47 22.68 -61.83
C ILE A 564 9.35 23.93 -62.71
N VAL A 565 8.84 25.04 -62.17
CA VAL A 565 8.47 26.22 -62.96
C VAL A 565 9.68 26.86 -63.66
N PRO A 566 10.82 27.12 -62.99
CA PRO A 566 11.99 27.69 -63.66
C PRO A 566 12.55 26.79 -64.77
N SER A 567 12.51 25.47 -64.57
CA SER A 567 12.97 24.48 -65.54
C SER A 567 12.06 24.45 -66.77
N PHE A 568 10.74 24.48 -66.55
CA PHE A 568 9.74 24.57 -67.63
C PHE A 568 9.83 25.89 -68.40
N GLN A 569 10.04 27.01 -67.72
CA GLN A 569 10.23 28.33 -68.35
C GLN A 569 11.47 28.33 -69.26
N ARG A 570 12.61 27.84 -68.76
CA ARG A 570 13.85 27.73 -69.54
C ARG A 570 13.68 26.83 -70.77
N PHE A 571 13.03 25.67 -70.60
CA PHE A 571 12.75 24.77 -71.71
C PHE A 571 11.83 25.44 -72.75
N THR A 572 10.75 26.08 -72.30
CA THR A 572 9.79 26.75 -73.16
C THR A 572 10.42 27.89 -73.95
N GLN A 573 11.25 28.72 -73.31
CA GLN A 573 11.95 29.81 -73.98
C GLN A 573 12.92 29.26 -75.04
N LYS A 574 13.75 28.28 -74.66
CA LYS A 574 14.73 27.65 -75.57
C LYS A 574 14.08 27.00 -76.79
N GLN A 575 12.90 26.39 -76.66
CA GLN A 575 12.19 25.79 -77.78
C GLN A 575 11.47 26.84 -78.65
N LYS A 576 10.96 27.94 -78.05
CA LYS A 576 10.42 29.09 -78.79
C LYS A 576 11.50 29.73 -79.66
N ASP A 577 12.71 29.94 -79.13
CA ASP A 577 13.84 30.51 -79.86
C ASP A 577 14.28 29.64 -81.04
N LYS A 578 14.02 28.32 -81.00
CA LYS A 578 14.32 27.35 -82.08
C LYS A 578 13.21 27.19 -83.14
N GLU A 579 12.13 27.96 -83.05
CA GLU A 579 10.95 27.86 -83.93
C GLU A 579 10.46 26.41 -84.13
N PHE A 580 10.25 25.68 -83.03
CA PHE A 580 9.94 24.24 -83.07
C PHE A 580 8.60 23.91 -83.78
N SER A 581 7.68 24.87 -83.93
CA SER A 581 6.36 24.66 -84.56
C SER A 581 5.82 25.94 -85.20
N LYS A 582 5.10 25.80 -86.32
CA LYS A 582 4.33 26.90 -86.95
C LYS A 582 3.12 27.33 -86.11
N ASN A 583 2.59 26.44 -85.27
CA ASN A 583 1.56 26.73 -84.25
C ASN A 583 2.05 26.24 -82.87
N PRO A 584 2.79 27.08 -82.12
CA PRO A 584 3.25 26.75 -80.76
C PRO A 584 2.11 26.53 -79.77
N GLN A 585 1.01 27.29 -79.90
CA GLN A 585 -0.17 27.22 -79.04
C GLN A 585 -0.88 25.85 -79.06
N LYS A 586 -0.69 25.04 -80.10
CA LYS A 586 -1.25 23.68 -80.18
C LYS A 586 -0.55 22.70 -79.23
N TYR A 587 0.72 22.95 -78.91
CA TYR A 587 1.56 22.03 -78.12
C TYR A 587 1.84 22.56 -76.71
N ILE A 588 1.91 23.88 -76.55
CA ILE A 588 1.98 24.54 -75.24
C ILE A 588 0.54 24.70 -74.73
N LYS A 589 0.01 23.66 -74.08
CA LYS A 589 -1.38 23.62 -73.59
C LYS A 589 -1.66 24.66 -72.49
N ARG A 590 -0.66 24.97 -71.65
CA ARG A 590 -0.76 25.87 -70.48
C ARG A 590 0.48 26.78 -70.39
N THR A 591 0.31 28.01 -69.91
CA THR A 591 1.42 28.95 -69.65
C THR A 591 2.20 28.55 -68.40
N ALA A 592 3.36 29.17 -68.15
CA ALA A 592 4.13 28.91 -66.93
C ALA A 592 3.33 29.29 -65.67
N ASP A 593 2.57 30.38 -65.72
CA ASP A 593 1.72 30.84 -64.62
C ASP A 593 0.54 29.88 -64.37
N ASP A 594 -0.03 29.31 -65.45
CA ASP A 594 -1.07 28.26 -65.33
C ASP A 594 -0.52 26.98 -64.70
N VAL A 595 0.71 26.58 -65.06
CA VAL A 595 1.38 25.41 -64.46
C VAL A 595 1.70 25.67 -62.99
N GLU A 596 2.15 26.88 -62.63
CA GLU A 596 2.35 27.28 -61.23
C GLU A 596 1.03 27.21 -60.44
N GLY A 597 -0.04 27.79 -60.97
CA GLY A 597 -1.36 27.76 -60.34
C GLY A 597 -1.88 26.33 -60.13
N GLN A 598 -1.68 25.46 -61.12
CA GLN A 598 -2.07 24.07 -61.04
C GLN A 598 -1.23 23.30 -59.99
N LEU A 599 0.08 23.51 -59.92
CA LEU A 599 0.94 22.89 -58.92
C LEU A 599 0.58 23.36 -57.50
N LYS A 600 0.33 24.67 -57.30
CA LYS A 600 -0.14 25.20 -56.01
C LYS A 600 -1.50 24.64 -55.61
N SER A 601 -2.39 24.37 -56.57
CA SER A 601 -3.71 23.79 -56.30
C SER A 601 -3.66 22.36 -55.73
N LEU A 602 -2.55 21.63 -55.90
CA LEU A 602 -2.38 20.28 -55.34
C LEU A 602 -2.25 20.29 -53.81
N PHE A 603 -1.80 21.41 -53.26
CA PHE A 603 -1.45 21.58 -51.85
C PHE A 603 -2.42 22.51 -51.10
N ARG A 604 -3.49 22.98 -51.77
CA ARG A 604 -4.58 23.75 -51.16
C ARG A 604 -5.73 22.89 -50.66
#